data_AF-A0AA96YXR4-F1
#
_entry.id   AF-A0AA96YXR4-F1
#
_cell.length_a   1.000
_cell.length_b   1.000
_cell.length_c   1.000
_cell.angle_alpha   90.00
_cell.angle_beta   90.00
_cell.angle_gamma   90.00
#
_symmetry.space_group_name_H-M   'P 1'
#
loop_
_entity.id
_entity.type
_entity.pdbx_description
1 polymer ?
#
loop_
_entity_poly.entity_id
_entity_poly.type
_entity_poly.pdbx_seq_one_letter_code
_entity_poly.pdbx_strand_id
1 'polypeptide(L)' 'MLYECLPISAYCNMYGETPESINKRIQRQYWIVGVHVLKVEGSKERWIDIAEVNKWARKNKQATHYQEV' A
#
# COMPACT_ATOMS: atom_id res chain seq x y z
N MET A 1 -18.64 3.80 -5.16
CA MET A 1 -17.66 2.99 -5.93
C MET A 1 -16.29 3.23 -5.31
N LEU A 2 -15.81 2.31 -4.48
CA LEU A 2 -14.44 2.36 -3.97
C LEU A 2 -13.56 1.72 -5.05
N TYR A 3 -12.62 2.47 -5.60
CA TYR A 3 -11.65 1.92 -6.53
C TYR A 3 -10.76 0.94 -5.76
N GLU A 4 -10.77 -0.33 -6.15
CA GLU A 4 -10.02 -1.38 -5.45
C GLU A 4 -8.52 -1.29 -5.75
N CYS A 5 -8.17 -0.79 -6.93
CA CYS A 5 -6.79 -0.60 -7.37
C CYS A 5 -6.56 0.82 -7.86
N LEU A 6 -5.43 1.41 -7.47
CA LEU A 6 -5.05 2.76 -7.89
C LEU A 6 -3.61 2.80 -8.38
N PRO A 7 -3.28 3.60 -9.40
CA PRO A 7 -1.88 3.87 -9.74
C PRO A 7 -1.11 4.41 -8.54
N ILE A 8 0.18 4.09 -8.41
CA ILE A 8 1.04 4.60 -7.33
C ILE A 8 1.01 6.13 -7.30
N SER A 9 1.06 6.78 -8.45
CA SER A 9 1.00 8.25 -8.55
C SER A 9 -0.27 8.82 -7.92
N ALA A 10 -1.43 8.22 -8.23
CA ALA A 10 -2.72 8.62 -7.69
C ALA A 10 -2.82 8.35 -6.17
N TYR A 11 -2.34 7.20 -5.72
CA TYR A 11 -2.31 6.83 -4.30
C TYR A 11 -1.46 7.80 -3.48
N CYS A 12 -0.24 8.11 -3.95
CA CYS A 12 0.64 9.09 -3.33
C CYS A 12 -0.06 10.44 -3.16
N ASN A 13 -0.71 10.92 -4.22
CA ASN A 13 -1.42 12.20 -4.21
C ASN A 13 -2.62 12.21 -3.24
N MET A 14 -3.37 11.10 -3.14
CA MET A 14 -4.54 11.02 -2.26
C MET A 14 -4.19 10.85 -0.78
N TYR A 15 -3.16 10.08 -0.47
CA TYR A 15 -2.83 9.69 0.92
C TYR A 15 -1.62 10.43 1.49
N GLY A 16 -1.03 11.37 0.75
CA GLY A 16 0.17 12.11 1.19
C GLY A 16 1.41 11.24 1.30
N GLU A 17 1.42 10.11 0.61
CA GLU A 17 2.53 9.16 0.58
C GLU A 17 3.50 9.52 -0.55
N THR A 18 4.75 9.05 -0.45
CA THR A 18 5.73 9.22 -1.52
C THR A 18 6.04 7.88 -2.18
N PRO A 19 6.41 7.87 -3.48
CA PRO A 19 6.88 6.65 -4.15
C PRO A 19 8.06 5.98 -3.43
N GLU A 20 8.91 6.78 -2.79
CA GLU A 20 10.02 6.30 -1.96
C GLU A 20 9.53 5.55 -0.72
N SER A 21 8.53 6.07 0.00
CA SER A 21 7.94 5.39 1.16
C SER A 21 7.34 4.04 0.76
N ILE A 22 6.66 3.98 -0.37
CA ILE A 22 6.11 2.73 -0.92
C ILE A 22 7.25 1.77 -1.27
N ASN A 23 8.29 2.22 -1.98
CA ASN A 23 9.44 1.37 -2.31
C ASN A 23 10.14 0.84 -1.06
N LYS A 24 10.29 1.66 0.00
CA LYS A 24 10.84 1.19 1.28
C LYS A 24 9.97 0.10 1.92
N ARG A 25 8.64 0.21 1.85
CA ARG A 25 7.71 -0.84 2.34
C ARG A 25 7.86 -2.13 1.55
N ILE A 26 8.06 -2.04 0.23
CA ILE A 26 8.32 -3.21 -0.63
C ILE A 26 9.68 -3.84 -0.31
N GLN A 27 10.74 -3.03 -0.20
CA GLN A 27 12.08 -3.51 0.15
C GLN A 27 12.12 -4.21 1.51
N ARG A 28 11.40 -3.67 2.50
CA ARG A 28 11.24 -4.28 3.83
C ARG A 28 10.28 -5.46 3.86
N GLN A 29 9.76 -5.89 2.70
CA GLN A 29 8.80 -6.99 2.56
C GLN A 29 7.48 -6.78 3.33
N TYR A 30 7.17 -5.54 3.73
CA TYR A 30 5.87 -5.22 4.29
C TYR A 30 4.78 -5.23 3.21
N TRP A 31 5.11 -4.72 2.03
CA TRP A 31 4.22 -4.74 0.87
C TRP A 31 4.79 -5.70 -0.18
N ILE A 32 3.96 -6.63 -0.61
CA ILE A 32 4.37 -7.71 -1.52
C ILE A 32 3.87 -7.39 -2.93
N VAL A 33 4.76 -7.48 -3.92
CA VAL A 33 4.39 -7.36 -5.34
C VAL A 33 3.53 -8.58 -5.73
N GLY A 34 2.39 -8.34 -6.36
CA GLY A 34 1.35 -9.33 -6.64
C GLY A 34 0.27 -9.45 -5.56
N VAL A 35 0.43 -8.81 -4.40
CA VAL A 35 -0.60 -8.76 -3.34
C VAL A 35 -1.00 -7.32 -3.05
N HIS A 36 -0.07 -6.51 -2.53
CA HIS A 36 -0.33 -5.11 -2.17
C HIS A 36 -0.05 -4.18 -3.35
N VAL A 37 0.87 -4.59 -4.23
CA VAL A 37 1.31 -3.81 -5.38
C VAL A 37 1.21 -4.67 -6.63
N LEU A 38 0.36 -4.30 -7.56
CA LEU A 38 0.08 -5.06 -8.77
C LEU A 38 0.87 -4.51 -9.95
N LYS A 39 1.43 -5.43 -10.76
CA LYS A 39 2.01 -5.10 -12.06
C LYS A 39 0.94 -5.36 -13.12
N VAL A 40 0.28 -4.30 -13.56
CA VAL A 40 -0.79 -4.38 -14.58
C VAL A 40 -0.16 -4.32 -15.96
N GLU A 41 -0.46 -5.31 -16.81
CA GLU A 41 0.00 -5.29 -18.20
C GLU A 41 -0.56 -4.09 -18.96
N GLY A 42 0.28 -3.44 -19.76
CA GLY A 42 -0.09 -2.22 -20.48
C GLY A 42 -0.03 -0.93 -19.65
N SER A 43 0.15 -1.01 -18.33
CA SER A 43 0.38 0.17 -17.50
C SER A 43 1.87 0.48 -17.36
N LYS A 44 2.22 1.78 -17.46
CA LYS A 44 3.61 2.24 -17.27
C LYS A 44 4.05 2.20 -15.81
N GLU A 45 3.11 2.22 -14.89
CA GLU A 45 3.37 2.19 -13.45
C GLU A 45 2.73 0.98 -12.78
N ARG A 46 3.21 0.69 -11.57
CA ARG A 46 2.60 -0.31 -10.69
C ARG A 46 1.38 0.31 -10.02
N TRP A 47 0.42 -0.55 -9.70
CA TRP A 47 -0.82 -0.19 -9.03
C TRP A 47 -0.78 -0.68 -7.59
N ILE A 48 -1.54 -0.05 -6.72
CA ILE A 48 -1.70 -0.40 -5.32
C ILE A 48 -3.09 -0.97 -5.14
N ASP A 49 -3.16 -2.17 -4.58
CA ASP A 49 -4.40 -2.77 -4.12
C ASP A 49 -4.75 -2.18 -2.74
N ILE A 50 -5.78 -1.35 -2.73
CA ILE A 50 -6.20 -0.60 -1.54
C ILE A 50 -6.83 -1.53 -0.51
N ALA A 51 -7.47 -2.62 -0.95
CA ALA A 51 -8.10 -3.58 -0.04
C ALA A 51 -7.03 -4.35 0.73
N GLU A 52 -5.99 -4.84 0.06
CA GLU A 52 -4.87 -5.55 0.69
C GLU A 52 -4.03 -4.63 1.57
N VAL A 53 -3.74 -3.40 1.13
CA VAL A 53 -3.06 -2.40 1.98
C VAL A 53 -3.86 -2.10 3.24
N ASN A 54 -5.18 -1.96 3.14
CA ASN A 54 -6.04 -1.76 4.31
C ASN A 54 -6.06 -2.98 5.25
N LYS A 55 -6.05 -4.20 4.70
CA LYS A 55 -5.93 -5.43 5.50
C LYS A 55 -4.59 -5.46 6.24
N TRP A 56 -3.50 -5.13 5.58
CA TRP A 56 -2.16 -5.01 6.19
C TRP A 56 -2.13 -3.95 7.29
N ALA A 57 -2.69 -2.77 7.04
CA ALA A 57 -2.73 -1.69 8.03
C ALA A 57 -3.51 -2.11 9.29
N ARG A 58 -4.65 -2.78 9.12
CA ARG A 58 -5.45 -3.31 10.25
C ARG A 58 -4.73 -4.40 11.02
N LYS A 59 -3.98 -5.28 10.35
CA LYS A 59 -3.16 -6.31 11.01
C LYS A 59 -2.00 -5.69 11.80
N ASN A 60 -1.32 -4.69 11.25
CA ASN A 60 -0.22 -4.02 11.95
C ASN A 60 -0.71 -3.14 13.11
N LYS A 61 -1.93 -2.62 13.06
CA LYS A 61 -2.51 -1.87 14.17
C LYS A 61 -2.66 -2.72 15.45
N GLN A 62 -2.77 -4.05 15.33
CA GLN A 62 -2.81 -4.95 16.50
C GLN A 62 -1.41 -5.26 17.07
N ALA A 63 -0.33 -5.05 16.32
CA ALA A 63 1.04 -5.28 16.79
C ALA A 63 1.56 -4.14 17.68
N THR A 64 0.97 -2.94 17.58
CA THR A 64 1.21 -1.86 18.53
C THR A 64 0.19 -1.97 19.64
N HIS A 65 0.48 -2.79 20.64
CA HIS A 65 -0.20 -2.71 21.93
C HIS A 65 -0.16 -1.24 22.35
N TYR A 66 -1.34 -0.66 22.45
CA TYR A 66 -1.56 0.66 23.01
C TYR A 66 -1.00 0.60 24.44
N GLN A 67 0.19 1.14 24.67
CA GLN A 67 0.55 1.60 26.01
C GLN A 67 -0.10 2.98 26.14
N GLU A 68 -1.36 2.97 26.54
CA GLU A 68 -1.91 4.05 27.34
C GLU A 68 -1.10 4.09 28.64
N VAL A 69 -0.31 5.15 28.80
CA VAL A 69 0.11 5.67 30.11
C VAL A 69 -0.76 6.86 30.45
#